data_AF-A0AAD6NTA5-F1
#
_entry.id   AF-A0AAD6NTA5-F1
#
_cell.length_a   1.000
_cell.length_b   1.000
_cell.length_c   1.000
_cell.angle_alpha   90.00
_cell.angle_beta   90.00
_cell.angle_gamma   90.00
#
_symmetry.space_group_name_H-M   'P 1'
#
loop_
_entity.id
_entity.type
_entity.pdbx_description
1 polymer ?
#
loop_
_entity_poly.entity_id
_entity_poly.type
_entity_poly.pdbx_seq_one_letter_code
_entity_poly.pdbx_strand_id
1 'polypeptide(L)'
;MEFNSSSPRAIRVVSTFANPFDDDNNNNNSLTGVDGQARKPIALWPGMYHSPVTNALWETRSKTFERLLDPPKDAPPQSELLTKTPKQSRTSILYSFSSDYILREQYRDPWNEVRVGKLLEDLDALAGTISVKHCSDDDNTTRPLLLVTAAVDKIVLKKPISVDIDLKIVGSVIWVGRSSIDILLEVLQSTKETSDTSDSVALTANFIFVARDSQSGKAASVNRLSPETEQEKLLFEEAEASSKLRKKKKKVEEKKEFENGEVNRLEALLAEGRIFCDMPALADRDSILLRDTRLENSLICQPQQRNIHGRIFGGFLMHRAFELAFSTAYAFAGMVPYFLEVDHVDFLRPVSTSILSPVISFLLLSMKYKQLL
;
A
#
# COMPACT_ATOMS: atom_id res chain seq x y z
N MET A 1 -34.68 -18.30 17.22
CA MET A 1 -34.27 -17.17 16.36
C MET A 1 -32.77 -17.06 16.46
N GLU A 2 -32.05 -17.72 15.56
CA GLU A 2 -30.58 -17.73 15.54
C GLU A 2 -30.07 -16.45 14.87
N PHE A 3 -29.29 -15.67 15.59
CA PHE A 3 -28.60 -14.51 15.05
C PHE A 3 -27.43 -14.99 14.19
N ASN A 4 -27.58 -14.79 12.88
CA ASN A 4 -26.61 -15.15 11.86
C ASN A 4 -25.45 -14.14 11.84
N SER A 5 -24.45 -14.32 12.70
CA SER A 5 -23.27 -13.44 12.80
C SER A 5 -22.23 -13.78 11.72
N SER A 6 -22.44 -13.35 10.48
CA SER A 6 -21.49 -13.58 9.37
C SER A 6 -20.69 -12.32 9.01
N SER A 7 -19.99 -11.73 9.99
CA SER A 7 -18.82 -10.91 9.67
C SER A 7 -17.61 -11.82 9.46
N PRO A 8 -16.86 -11.70 8.36
CA PRO A 8 -15.66 -12.51 8.17
C PRO A 8 -14.69 -12.24 9.32
N ARG A 9 -14.27 -13.32 10.00
CA ARG A 9 -13.34 -13.26 11.14
C ARG A 9 -12.04 -12.56 10.70
N ALA A 10 -11.59 -11.59 11.49
CA ALA A 10 -10.35 -10.89 11.19
C ALA A 10 -9.16 -11.86 11.16
N ILE A 11 -8.29 -11.69 10.16
CA ILE A 11 -7.05 -12.45 10.03
C ILE A 11 -6.11 -11.97 11.13
N ARG A 12 -5.69 -12.86 12.01
CA ARG A 12 -4.77 -12.52 13.10
C ARG A 12 -3.35 -12.48 12.55
N VAL A 13 -2.66 -11.38 12.83
CA VAL A 13 -1.24 -11.21 12.56
C VAL A 13 -0.47 -11.68 13.80
N VAL A 14 0.55 -12.51 13.59
CA VAL A 14 1.42 -13.04 14.65
C VAL A 14 2.87 -12.72 14.32
N SER A 15 3.72 -12.62 15.34
CA SER A 15 5.16 -12.48 15.16
C SER A 15 5.73 -13.53 14.18
N THR A 16 6.67 -13.11 13.33
CA THR A 16 7.42 -14.01 12.44
C THR A 16 8.68 -14.57 13.09
N PHE A 17 9.02 -14.11 14.30
CA PHE A 17 10.13 -14.64 15.08
C PHE A 17 9.62 -15.68 16.07
N ALA A 18 10.35 -16.79 16.20
CA ALA A 18 10.12 -17.76 17.26
C ALA A 18 10.34 -17.09 18.61
N ASN A 19 9.44 -17.34 19.55
CA ASN A 19 9.63 -16.92 20.92
C ASN A 19 10.78 -17.75 21.51
N PRO A 20 11.87 -17.14 22.00
CA PRO A 20 13.01 -17.89 22.55
C PRO A 20 12.67 -18.70 23.81
N PHE A 21 11.44 -18.57 24.32
CA PHE A 21 10.92 -19.29 25.49
C PHE A 21 9.83 -20.32 25.16
N ASP A 22 9.44 -20.47 23.88
CA ASP A 22 8.53 -21.56 23.48
C ASP A 22 9.39 -22.78 23.12
N ASP A 23 9.38 -23.80 24.00
CA ASP A 23 10.03 -25.09 23.75
C ASP A 23 9.43 -25.75 22.49
N ASP A 24 10.32 -26.14 21.58
CA ASP A 24 10.05 -26.94 20.39
C ASP A 24 9.28 -28.21 20.75
N ASN A 25 7.96 -28.22 20.54
CA ASN A 25 7.18 -29.47 20.61
C ASN A 25 6.04 -29.58 19.60
N ASN A 26 6.05 -28.78 18.52
CA ASN A 26 5.02 -28.89 17.49
C ASN A 26 5.51 -28.78 16.03
N ASN A 27 6.68 -29.35 15.75
CA ASN A 27 7.15 -29.59 14.37
C ASN A 27 6.48 -30.83 13.74
N ASN A 28 5.14 -30.89 13.76
CA ASN A 28 4.36 -31.84 12.96
C ASN A 28 3.46 -31.09 11.96
N ASN A 29 4.07 -30.30 11.08
CA ASN A 29 3.43 -29.93 9.82
C ASN A 29 3.81 -30.96 8.75
N SER A 30 3.20 -32.15 8.84
CA SER A 30 3.17 -33.07 7.71
C SER A 30 2.33 -32.44 6.58
N LEU A 31 2.98 -31.83 5.61
CA LEU A 31 2.37 -31.32 4.38
C LEU A 31 2.10 -32.50 3.42
N THR A 32 1.11 -33.33 3.74
CA THR A 32 0.52 -34.26 2.76
C THR A 32 -0.81 -33.67 2.27
N GLY A 33 -0.81 -33.19 1.02
CA GLY A 33 -2.04 -32.88 0.31
C GLY A 33 -2.77 -34.15 -0.11
N VAL A 34 -4.09 -34.06 -0.30
CA VAL A 34 -4.97 -35.17 -0.68
C VAL A 34 -4.58 -35.82 -2.02
N ASP A 35 -3.74 -35.18 -2.84
CA ASP A 35 -3.40 -35.63 -4.20
C ASP A 35 -1.90 -35.89 -4.46
N GLY A 36 -1.06 -36.06 -3.42
CA GLY A 36 0.31 -36.56 -3.60
C GLY A 36 1.30 -35.68 -4.39
N GLN A 37 0.93 -34.46 -4.80
CA GLN A 37 1.86 -33.49 -5.37
C GLN A 37 2.61 -32.73 -4.27
N ALA A 38 3.94 -32.61 -4.43
CA ALA A 38 4.80 -31.86 -3.54
C ALA A 38 4.46 -30.36 -3.62
N ARG A 39 3.72 -29.84 -2.64
CA ARG A 39 3.51 -28.39 -2.46
C ARG A 39 4.87 -27.72 -2.18
N LYS A 40 5.17 -26.62 -2.87
CA LYS A 40 6.30 -25.77 -2.50
C LYS A 40 6.07 -25.26 -1.07
N PRO A 41 7.03 -25.43 -0.13
CA PRO A 41 6.94 -24.83 1.19
C PRO A 41 6.58 -23.35 1.09
N ILE A 42 5.66 -22.88 1.93
CA ILE A 42 5.27 -21.46 2.01
C ILE A 42 6.53 -20.60 2.15
N ALA A 43 7.53 -21.10 2.88
CA ALA A 43 8.89 -20.54 3.04
C ALA A 43 9.59 -20.08 1.75
N LEU A 44 9.20 -20.63 0.59
CA LEU A 44 9.80 -20.35 -0.72
C LEU A 44 8.97 -19.40 -1.58
N TRP A 45 7.87 -18.86 -1.06
CA TRP A 45 6.97 -17.99 -1.81
C TRP A 45 7.55 -16.57 -1.96
N PRO A 46 7.45 -15.94 -3.15
CA PRO A 46 7.88 -14.55 -3.35
C PRO A 46 7.16 -13.59 -2.39
N GLY A 47 7.91 -12.69 -1.75
CA GLY A 47 7.34 -11.67 -0.87
C GLY A 47 6.96 -12.15 0.55
N MET A 48 7.33 -13.37 0.94
CA MET A 48 7.08 -13.91 2.28
C MET A 48 8.06 -13.38 3.37
N TYR A 49 8.95 -12.45 3.01
CA TYR A 49 9.92 -11.86 3.93
C TYR A 49 9.65 -10.38 4.22
N HIS A 50 8.48 -9.87 3.83
CA HIS A 50 8.15 -8.44 3.93
C HIS A 50 7.67 -8.04 5.33
N SER A 51 6.60 -8.65 5.81
CA SER A 51 6.04 -8.37 7.14
C SER A 51 5.26 -9.55 7.72
N PRO A 52 5.04 -9.55 9.06
CA PRO A 52 4.07 -10.44 9.70
C PRO A 52 2.70 -10.47 9.01
N VAL A 53 2.25 -9.35 8.46
CA VAL A 53 0.98 -9.25 7.74
C VAL A 53 1.02 -9.97 6.42
N THR A 54 2.09 -9.77 5.63
CA THR A 54 2.20 -10.50 4.37
C THR A 54 2.10 -11.99 4.64
N ASN A 55 2.79 -12.51 5.66
CA ASN A 55 2.77 -13.93 6.02
C ASN A 55 1.36 -14.41 6.38
N ALA A 56 0.67 -13.69 7.26
CA ALA A 56 -0.71 -14.03 7.64
C ALA A 56 -1.68 -14.00 6.43
N LEU A 57 -1.52 -13.03 5.52
CA LEU A 57 -2.32 -12.93 4.30
C LEU A 57 -2.05 -14.09 3.34
N TRP A 58 -0.80 -14.52 3.20
CA TRP A 58 -0.42 -15.67 2.38
C TRP A 58 -0.99 -16.98 2.92
N GLU A 59 -0.83 -17.24 4.22
CA GLU A 59 -1.33 -18.45 4.89
C GLU A 59 -2.85 -18.58 4.80
N THR A 60 -3.58 -17.48 4.96
CA THR A 60 -5.04 -17.50 4.91
C THR A 60 -5.58 -17.86 3.52
N ARG A 61 -4.76 -17.70 2.46
CA ARG A 61 -5.22 -17.73 1.07
C ARG A 61 -4.41 -18.67 0.18
N SER A 62 -3.77 -19.68 0.77
CA SER A 62 -2.88 -20.62 0.07
C SER A 62 -3.50 -21.19 -1.21
N LYS A 63 -4.80 -21.55 -1.21
CA LYS A 63 -5.49 -22.07 -2.41
C LYS A 63 -5.65 -21.03 -3.54
N THR A 64 -6.04 -19.80 -3.20
CA THR A 64 -6.20 -18.73 -4.19
C THR A 64 -4.84 -18.31 -4.75
N PHE A 65 -3.81 -18.29 -3.92
CA PHE A 65 -2.45 -17.92 -4.34
C PHE A 65 -1.69 -19.03 -5.05
N GLU A 66 -1.93 -20.32 -4.74
CA GLU A 66 -1.39 -21.45 -5.52
C GLU A 66 -1.73 -21.29 -7.02
N ARG A 67 -2.98 -20.92 -7.34
CA ARG A 67 -3.42 -20.62 -8.71
C ARG A 67 -2.74 -19.39 -9.33
N LEU A 68 -2.36 -18.41 -8.53
CA LEU A 68 -1.63 -17.22 -9.01
C LEU A 68 -0.15 -17.49 -9.28
N LEU A 69 0.45 -18.43 -8.54
CA LEU A 69 1.85 -18.81 -8.68
C LEU A 69 2.10 -19.73 -9.87
N ASP A 70 1.14 -20.59 -10.19
CA ASP A 70 1.19 -21.47 -11.37
C ASP A 70 -0.11 -21.38 -12.17
N PRO A 71 -0.33 -20.26 -12.89
CA PRO A 71 -1.54 -20.08 -13.66
C PRO A 71 -1.60 -21.09 -14.81
N PRO A 72 -2.77 -21.69 -15.10
CA PRO A 72 -2.88 -22.61 -16.23
C PRO A 72 -2.57 -21.87 -17.53
N LYS A 73 -1.54 -22.32 -18.25
CA LYS A 73 -1.00 -21.63 -19.44
C LYS A 73 -2.00 -21.48 -20.57
N ASP A 74 -2.95 -22.42 -20.68
CA ASP A 74 -3.94 -22.44 -21.76
C ASP A 74 -5.35 -22.07 -21.28
N ALA A 75 -5.50 -21.65 -20.02
CA ALA A 75 -6.80 -21.25 -19.49
C ALA A 75 -7.35 -20.02 -20.24
N PRO A 76 -8.63 -19.98 -20.63
CA PRO A 76 -9.22 -18.81 -21.26
C PRO A 76 -9.37 -17.63 -20.27
N PRO A 77 -9.44 -16.38 -20.76
CA PRO A 77 -9.90 -15.27 -19.92
C PRO A 77 -11.35 -15.49 -19.47
N GLN A 78 -11.72 -14.92 -18.33
CA GLN A 78 -13.09 -14.89 -17.87
C GLN A 78 -14.00 -14.30 -18.95
N SER A 79 -15.01 -15.07 -19.38
CA SER A 79 -15.95 -14.69 -20.44
C SER A 79 -17.04 -13.75 -19.92
N GLU A 80 -17.57 -14.02 -18.72
CA GLU A 80 -18.67 -13.28 -18.11
C GLU A 80 -18.25 -12.64 -16.81
N LEU A 81 -18.45 -11.32 -16.70
CA LEU A 81 -18.11 -10.56 -15.49
C LEU A 81 -19.18 -10.72 -14.42
N LEU A 82 -18.75 -11.09 -13.22
CA LEU A 82 -19.63 -11.18 -12.06
C LEU A 82 -19.97 -9.78 -11.55
N THR A 83 -21.15 -9.65 -10.93
CA THR A 83 -21.48 -8.48 -10.10
C THR A 83 -21.29 -8.86 -8.65
N LYS A 84 -20.44 -8.11 -7.95
CA LYS A 84 -20.07 -8.36 -6.56
C LYS A 84 -20.44 -7.20 -5.65
N THR A 85 -20.66 -7.49 -4.38
CA THR A 85 -20.93 -6.48 -3.35
C THR A 85 -19.64 -6.13 -2.59
N PRO A 86 -19.53 -4.94 -1.97
CA PRO A 86 -18.37 -4.58 -1.17
C PRO A 86 -18.08 -5.61 -0.06
N LYS A 87 -19.12 -6.19 0.56
CA LYS A 87 -19.01 -7.26 1.56
C LYS A 87 -18.22 -8.47 1.07
N GLN A 88 -18.36 -8.86 -0.20
CA GLN A 88 -17.63 -9.99 -0.77
C GLN A 88 -16.12 -9.72 -0.88
N SER A 89 -15.72 -8.48 -1.16
CA SER A 89 -14.30 -8.09 -1.19
C SER A 89 -13.73 -7.75 0.20
N ARG A 90 -14.61 -7.46 1.18
CA ARG A 90 -14.22 -7.02 2.52
C ARG A 90 -13.26 -7.99 3.20
N THR A 91 -12.14 -7.46 3.68
CA THR A 91 -11.08 -8.19 4.37
C THR A 91 -10.61 -7.38 5.57
N SER A 92 -10.26 -8.05 6.67
CA SER A 92 -9.71 -7.37 7.83
C SER A 92 -8.56 -8.15 8.45
N ILE A 93 -7.57 -7.42 8.95
CA ILE A 93 -6.41 -7.94 9.68
C ILE A 93 -6.37 -7.32 11.07
N LEU A 94 -5.90 -8.07 12.06
CA LEU A 94 -5.80 -7.66 13.46
C LEU A 94 -4.36 -7.86 13.95
N TYR A 95 -3.79 -6.79 14.48
CA TYR A 95 -2.49 -6.77 15.14
C TYR A 95 -2.75 -6.78 16.65
N SER A 96 -2.36 -7.86 17.31
CA SER A 96 -2.56 -8.02 18.76
C SER A 96 -1.43 -7.35 19.53
N PHE A 97 -1.12 -6.08 19.23
CA PHE A 97 0.03 -5.38 19.80
C PHE A 97 0.02 -5.38 21.33
N SER A 98 -1.15 -5.29 21.97
CA SER A 98 -1.28 -5.27 23.43
C SER A 98 -0.79 -6.56 24.10
N SER A 99 -0.89 -7.70 23.42
CA SER A 99 -0.55 -9.03 23.96
C SER A 99 0.69 -9.67 23.31
N ASP A 100 0.97 -9.39 22.03
CA ASP A 100 2.12 -9.94 21.29
C ASP A 100 3.24 -8.89 21.27
N TYR A 101 4.13 -8.97 22.26
CA TYR A 101 5.25 -8.03 22.43
C TYR A 101 6.27 -8.14 21.29
N ILE A 102 6.46 -9.33 20.72
CA ILE A 102 7.43 -9.50 19.63
C ILE A 102 6.88 -8.83 18.36
N LEU A 103 5.60 -9.04 18.06
CA LEU A 103 4.92 -8.32 16.99
C LEU A 103 4.98 -6.81 17.23
N ARG A 104 4.70 -6.34 18.44
CA ARG A 104 4.82 -4.91 18.79
C ARG A 104 6.20 -4.36 18.45
N GLU A 105 7.27 -5.03 18.87
CA GLU A 105 8.65 -4.60 18.59
C GLU A 105 8.98 -4.59 17.09
N GLN A 106 8.39 -5.47 16.28
CA GLN A 106 8.57 -5.43 14.82
C GLN A 106 8.02 -4.15 14.16
N TYR A 107 6.98 -3.56 14.76
CA TYR A 107 6.28 -2.36 14.27
C TYR A 107 6.61 -1.09 15.05
N ARG A 108 7.42 -1.18 16.10
CA ARG A 108 7.84 -0.05 16.93
C ARG A 108 9.09 0.62 16.35
N ASP A 109 9.13 1.94 16.40
CA ASP A 109 10.30 2.73 16.01
C ASP A 109 11.15 3.16 17.22
N PRO A 110 12.32 3.80 17.02
CA PRO A 110 13.18 4.23 18.13
C PRO A 110 12.54 5.25 19.10
N TRP A 111 11.46 5.91 18.71
CA TRP A 111 10.74 6.90 19.52
C TRP A 111 9.48 6.34 20.16
N ASN A 112 9.30 5.01 20.15
CA ASN A 112 8.11 4.33 20.66
C ASN A 112 6.83 4.64 19.87
N GLU A 113 6.96 5.07 18.61
CA GLU A 113 5.85 5.26 17.68
C GLU A 113 5.72 4.07 16.72
N VAL A 114 4.63 4.04 15.94
CA VAL A 114 4.45 3.03 14.89
C VAL A 114 5.36 3.36 13.72
N ARG A 115 6.06 2.35 13.20
CA ARG A 115 6.79 2.40 11.93
C ARG A 115 5.81 2.58 10.77
N VAL A 116 5.46 3.83 10.45
CA VAL A 116 4.49 4.16 9.40
C VAL A 116 4.89 3.55 8.06
N GLY A 117 6.17 3.55 7.70
CA GLY A 117 6.65 2.89 6.47
C GLY A 117 6.26 1.40 6.38
N LYS A 118 6.32 0.66 7.50
CA LYS A 118 5.85 -0.73 7.58
C LYS A 118 4.33 -0.83 7.42
N LEU A 119 3.59 0.10 8.04
CA LEU A 119 2.14 0.15 7.89
C LEU A 119 1.72 0.42 6.44
N LEU A 120 2.42 1.31 5.72
CA LEU A 120 2.19 1.57 4.28
C LEU A 120 2.42 0.32 3.41
N GLU A 121 3.45 -0.47 3.75
CA GLU A 121 3.73 -1.75 3.10
C GLU A 121 2.58 -2.75 3.31
N ASP A 122 2.07 -2.86 4.53
CA ASP A 122 0.94 -3.73 4.88
C ASP A 122 -0.38 -3.31 4.23
N LEU A 123 -0.63 -1.99 4.15
CA LEU A 123 -1.81 -1.43 3.50
C LEU A 123 -1.86 -1.84 2.03
N ASP A 124 -0.74 -1.72 1.30
CA ASP A 124 -0.66 -2.17 -0.10
C ASP A 124 -0.89 -3.70 -0.22
N ALA A 125 -0.40 -4.49 0.74
CA ALA A 125 -0.54 -5.94 0.73
C ALA A 125 -1.98 -6.38 0.95
N LEU A 126 -2.67 -5.72 1.88
CA LEU A 126 -4.09 -5.92 2.12
C LEU A 126 -4.92 -5.46 0.92
N ALA A 127 -4.62 -4.30 0.32
CA ALA A 127 -5.29 -3.82 -0.88
C ALA A 127 -5.13 -4.79 -2.06
N GLY A 128 -3.91 -5.28 -2.30
CA GLY A 128 -3.66 -6.31 -3.31
C GLY A 128 -4.49 -7.56 -3.08
N THR A 129 -4.58 -8.00 -1.82
CA THR A 129 -5.38 -9.15 -1.40
C THR A 129 -6.89 -8.95 -1.61
N ILE A 130 -7.41 -7.75 -1.31
CA ILE A 130 -8.81 -7.35 -1.56
C ILE A 130 -9.07 -7.31 -3.08
N SER A 131 -8.13 -6.78 -3.86
CA SER A 131 -8.24 -6.71 -5.33
C SER A 131 -8.36 -8.12 -5.94
N VAL A 132 -7.54 -9.07 -5.48
CA VAL A 132 -7.62 -10.49 -5.90
C VAL A 132 -8.99 -11.05 -5.54
N LYS A 133 -9.46 -10.86 -4.30
CA LYS A 133 -10.78 -11.34 -3.85
C LYS A 133 -11.93 -10.85 -4.74
N HIS A 134 -11.87 -9.59 -5.14
CA HIS A 134 -12.89 -8.99 -6.01
C HIS A 134 -12.80 -9.53 -7.43
N CYS A 135 -11.60 -9.65 -7.98
CA CYS A 135 -11.37 -10.09 -9.36
C CYS A 135 -11.52 -11.59 -9.60
N SER A 136 -11.29 -12.44 -8.60
CA SER A 136 -11.42 -13.89 -8.76
C SER A 136 -12.84 -14.27 -9.17
N ASP A 137 -12.97 -15.17 -10.11
CA ASP A 137 -14.19 -15.93 -10.35
C ASP A 137 -14.20 -17.19 -9.48
N ASP A 138 -15.39 -17.79 -9.32
CA ASP A 138 -15.53 -19.10 -8.67
C ASP A 138 -15.11 -20.24 -9.61
N ASP A 139 -14.80 -19.94 -10.87
CA ASP A 139 -14.33 -20.87 -11.88
C ASP A 139 -12.80 -21.01 -11.82
N ASN A 140 -12.31 -22.19 -11.42
CA ASN A 140 -10.88 -22.47 -11.35
C ASN A 140 -10.23 -22.72 -12.73
N THR A 141 -11.00 -22.77 -13.81
CA THR A 141 -10.51 -23.08 -15.17
C THR A 141 -10.08 -21.84 -15.96
N THR A 142 -10.42 -20.64 -15.50
CA THR A 142 -10.03 -19.39 -16.16
C THR A 142 -8.61 -18.96 -15.78
N ARG A 143 -8.00 -18.08 -16.58
CA ARG A 143 -6.69 -17.51 -16.23
C ARG A 143 -6.88 -16.40 -15.18
N PRO A 144 -6.01 -16.31 -14.15
CA PRO A 144 -6.09 -15.22 -13.21
C PRO A 144 -5.60 -13.90 -13.80
N LEU A 145 -6.11 -12.80 -13.24
CA LEU A 145 -5.67 -11.44 -13.58
C LEU A 145 -4.39 -11.08 -12.82
N LEU A 146 -3.50 -10.39 -13.53
CA LEU A 146 -2.35 -9.71 -12.94
C LEU A 146 -2.82 -8.38 -12.34
N LEU A 147 -2.83 -8.29 -11.01
CA LEU A 147 -3.26 -7.10 -10.28
C LEU A 147 -2.05 -6.36 -9.75
N VAL A 148 -1.96 -5.08 -10.10
CA VAL A 148 -0.85 -4.22 -9.69
C VAL A 148 -1.37 -2.90 -9.14
N THR A 149 -0.69 -2.38 -8.11
CA THR A 149 -0.91 -1.04 -7.59
C THR A 149 -0.55 -0.03 -8.68
N ALA A 150 -1.54 0.74 -9.14
CA ALA A 150 -1.35 1.79 -10.13
C ALA A 150 -1.09 3.13 -9.47
N ALA A 151 -1.81 3.42 -8.40
CA ALA A 151 -1.67 4.67 -7.67
C ALA A 151 -2.23 4.53 -6.25
N VAL A 152 -1.83 5.47 -5.40
CA VAL A 152 -2.43 5.75 -4.09
C VAL A 152 -2.95 7.16 -4.13
N ASP A 153 -4.24 7.35 -3.81
CA ASP A 153 -4.90 8.64 -3.97
C ASP A 153 -4.53 9.60 -2.85
N LYS A 154 -4.84 9.20 -1.61
CA LYS A 154 -4.44 9.91 -0.40
C LYS A 154 -4.39 8.92 0.76
N ILE A 155 -3.40 9.10 1.63
CA ILE A 155 -3.32 8.43 2.94
C ILE A 155 -3.31 9.52 4.00
N VAL A 156 -4.28 9.48 4.91
CA VAL A 156 -4.46 10.54 5.91
C VAL A 156 -4.48 9.93 7.30
N LEU A 157 -3.59 10.40 8.17
CA LEU A 157 -3.63 10.14 9.59
C LEU A 157 -4.62 11.11 10.25
N LYS A 158 -5.71 10.57 10.82
CA LYS A 158 -6.73 11.34 11.53
C LYS A 158 -6.39 11.52 13.01
N LYS A 159 -5.73 10.52 13.61
CA LYS A 159 -5.25 10.54 15.00
C LYS A 159 -3.99 9.67 15.14
N PRO A 160 -3.16 9.93 16.16
CA PRO A 160 -1.98 9.12 16.42
C PRO A 160 -2.33 7.64 16.58
N ILE A 161 -1.46 6.77 16.04
CA ILE A 161 -1.56 5.32 16.25
C ILE A 161 -0.55 4.93 17.31
N SER A 162 -1.02 4.26 18.37
CA SER A 162 -0.18 3.75 19.44
C SER A 162 0.26 2.31 19.17
N VAL A 163 1.50 1.98 19.50
CA VAL A 163 1.99 0.59 19.51
C VAL A 163 1.49 -0.22 20.72
N ASP A 164 0.87 0.41 21.71
CA ASP A 164 0.42 -0.28 22.94
C ASP A 164 -1.02 -0.79 22.86
N ILE A 165 -1.75 -0.40 21.82
CA ILE A 165 -3.17 -0.73 21.63
C ILE A 165 -3.30 -1.58 20.36
N ASP A 166 -4.12 -2.61 20.42
CA ASP A 166 -4.42 -3.45 19.25
C ASP A 166 -4.88 -2.61 18.06
N LEU A 167 -4.35 -2.96 16.90
CA LEU A 167 -4.63 -2.27 15.64
C LEU A 167 -5.46 -3.19 14.76
N LYS A 168 -6.49 -2.66 14.09
CA LYS A 168 -7.25 -3.43 13.10
C LYS A 168 -7.30 -2.66 11.80
N ILE A 169 -6.97 -3.31 10.68
CA ILE A 169 -7.17 -2.70 9.36
C ILE A 169 -8.31 -3.42 8.68
N VAL A 170 -9.25 -2.66 8.13
CA VAL A 170 -10.39 -3.16 7.37
C VAL A 170 -10.39 -2.50 6.01
N GLY A 171 -10.70 -3.25 4.97
CA GLY A 171 -10.82 -2.68 3.64
C GLY A 171 -11.79 -3.42 2.75
N SER A 172 -12.28 -2.71 1.74
CA SER A 172 -13.15 -3.25 0.69
C SER A 172 -13.05 -2.40 -0.59
N VAL A 173 -13.43 -3.01 -1.70
CA VAL A 173 -13.61 -2.28 -2.96
C VAL A 173 -14.79 -1.32 -2.82
N ILE A 174 -14.56 -0.04 -3.15
CA ILE A 174 -15.59 1.01 -3.12
C ILE A 174 -16.04 1.44 -4.52
N TRP A 175 -15.20 1.23 -5.53
CA TRP A 175 -15.54 1.55 -6.92
C TRP A 175 -14.74 0.71 -7.91
N VAL A 176 -15.31 0.47 -9.10
CA VAL A 176 -14.65 -0.22 -10.21
C VAL A 176 -14.89 0.48 -11.54
N GLY A 177 -13.81 0.59 -12.32
CA GLY A 177 -13.84 1.08 -13.70
C GLY A 177 -13.95 -0.06 -14.71
N ARG A 178 -13.28 0.11 -15.86
CA ARG A 178 -13.12 -0.97 -16.84
C ARG A 178 -12.11 -2.00 -16.34
N SER A 179 -10.91 -1.53 -16.00
CA SER A 179 -9.78 -2.34 -15.56
C SER A 179 -9.15 -1.82 -14.27
N SER A 180 -9.80 -0.86 -13.60
CA SER A 180 -9.31 -0.20 -12.39
C SER A 180 -10.24 -0.51 -11.22
N ILE A 181 -9.68 -0.60 -10.02
CA ILE A 181 -10.37 -0.94 -8.78
C ILE A 181 -9.90 0.03 -7.72
N ASP A 182 -10.83 0.77 -7.12
CA ASP A 182 -10.55 1.68 -6.01
C ASP A 182 -10.93 0.98 -4.69
N ILE A 183 -9.99 0.94 -3.77
CA ILE A 183 -10.07 0.21 -2.50
C ILE A 183 -9.85 1.22 -1.37
N LEU A 184 -10.83 1.31 -0.47
CA LEU A 184 -10.71 2.06 0.78
C LEU A 184 -10.22 1.12 1.88
N LEU A 185 -9.19 1.56 2.59
CA LEU A 185 -8.70 0.94 3.81
C LEU A 185 -8.88 1.91 4.97
N GLU A 186 -9.34 1.39 6.10
CA GLU A 186 -9.47 2.10 7.36
C GLU A 186 -8.66 1.36 8.42
N VAL A 187 -7.75 2.08 9.05
CA VAL A 187 -7.02 1.63 10.23
C VAL A 187 -7.82 2.07 11.44
N LEU A 188 -8.24 1.11 12.25
CA LEU A 188 -9.08 1.28 13.42
C LEU A 188 -8.24 1.00 14.67
N GLN A 189 -8.32 1.92 15.63
CA GLN A 189 -7.77 1.76 16.96
C GLN A 189 -8.76 2.39 17.94
N SER A 190 -9.40 1.57 18.77
CA SER A 190 -10.34 2.04 19.80
C SER A 190 -9.56 2.42 21.04
N THR A 191 -9.73 3.65 21.51
CA THR A 191 -9.42 4.04 22.89
C THR A 191 -10.57 3.57 23.80
N LYS A 192 -10.27 3.21 25.05
CA LYS A 192 -11.24 2.61 26.00
C LYS A 192 -12.42 3.52 26.39
N GLU A 193 -12.52 4.73 25.85
CA GLU A 193 -13.41 5.79 26.34
C GLU A 193 -14.55 6.18 25.37
N THR A 194 -14.58 5.69 24.13
CA THR A 194 -15.63 6.08 23.16
C THR A 194 -16.39 4.89 22.57
N SER A 195 -17.72 4.94 22.67
CA SER A 195 -18.65 3.95 22.11
C SER A 195 -18.88 4.11 20.60
N ASP A 196 -18.37 5.18 19.99
CA ASP A 196 -18.58 5.49 18.58
C ASP A 196 -17.51 4.87 17.68
N THR A 197 -17.95 4.02 16.76
CA THR A 197 -17.07 3.33 15.81
C THR A 197 -16.37 4.26 14.82
N SER A 198 -16.95 5.42 14.52
CA SER A 198 -16.35 6.43 13.63
C SER A 198 -15.12 7.10 14.26
N ASP A 199 -15.14 7.31 15.58
CA ASP A 199 -14.02 7.89 16.32
C ASP A 199 -12.83 6.93 16.43
N SER A 200 -13.05 5.64 16.15
CA SER A 200 -11.99 4.63 16.15
C SER A 200 -11.05 4.71 14.93
N VAL A 201 -11.44 5.41 13.85
CA VAL A 201 -10.65 5.47 12.61
C VAL A 201 -9.42 6.34 12.79
N ALA A 202 -8.24 5.72 12.84
CA ALA A 202 -6.96 6.39 13.00
C ALA A 202 -6.35 6.85 11.68
N LEU A 203 -6.51 6.07 10.62
CA LEU A 203 -5.95 6.37 9.30
C LEU A 203 -6.88 5.87 8.21
N THR A 204 -7.01 6.64 7.13
CA THR A 204 -7.75 6.25 5.92
C THR A 204 -6.82 6.28 4.72
N ALA A 205 -6.90 5.25 3.87
CA ALA A 205 -6.06 5.13 2.68
C ALA A 205 -6.86 4.62 1.48
N ASN A 206 -6.66 5.28 0.33
CA ASN A 206 -7.31 4.93 -0.93
C ASN A 206 -6.28 4.38 -1.92
N PHE A 207 -6.39 3.10 -2.23
CA PHE A 207 -5.51 2.41 -3.18
C PHE A 207 -6.23 2.16 -4.50
N ILE A 208 -5.51 2.34 -5.61
CA ILE A 208 -6.02 2.10 -6.95
C ILE A 208 -5.22 0.97 -7.58
N PHE A 209 -5.89 -0.14 -7.83
CA PHE A 209 -5.32 -1.29 -8.53
C PHE A 209 -5.77 -1.30 -9.98
N VAL A 210 -4.92 -1.83 -10.87
CA VAL A 210 -5.29 -2.11 -12.25
C VAL A 210 -5.11 -3.58 -12.58
N ALA A 211 -6.09 -4.12 -13.29
CA ALA A 211 -6.08 -5.47 -13.80
C ALA A 211 -5.47 -5.55 -15.19
N ARG A 212 -4.54 -6.48 -15.33
CA ARG A 212 -3.90 -6.85 -16.59
C ARG A 212 -4.15 -8.32 -16.88
N ASP A 213 -4.30 -8.64 -18.15
CA ASP A 213 -4.28 -10.03 -18.59
C ASP A 213 -2.88 -10.60 -18.37
N SER A 214 -2.80 -11.77 -17.73
CA SER A 214 -1.53 -12.37 -17.28
C SER A 214 -0.62 -12.80 -18.44
N GLN A 215 -1.17 -13.06 -19.63
CA GLN A 215 -0.39 -13.43 -20.82
C GLN A 215 -0.03 -12.22 -21.69
N SER A 216 -1.02 -11.43 -22.08
CA SER A 216 -0.83 -10.32 -23.02
C SER A 216 -0.33 -9.04 -22.36
N GLY A 217 -0.44 -8.90 -21.04
CA GLY A 217 -0.11 -7.68 -20.28
C GLY A 217 -1.05 -6.50 -20.57
N LYS A 218 -2.07 -6.67 -21.41
CA LYS A 218 -3.06 -5.64 -21.74
C LYS A 218 -4.05 -5.45 -20.60
N ALA A 219 -4.72 -4.30 -20.58
CA ALA A 219 -5.77 -4.03 -19.59
C ALA A 219 -6.90 -5.06 -19.70
N ALA A 220 -7.26 -5.68 -18.58
CA ALA A 220 -8.32 -6.68 -18.49
C ALA A 220 -9.54 -6.12 -17.76
N SER A 221 -10.73 -6.57 -18.16
CA SER A 221 -11.96 -6.16 -17.51
C SER A 221 -12.09 -6.77 -16.11
N VAL A 222 -12.66 -6.03 -15.16
CA VAL A 222 -12.87 -6.48 -13.77
C VAL A 222 -14.35 -6.69 -13.47
N ASN A 223 -14.64 -7.55 -12.49
CA ASN A 223 -15.99 -7.78 -11.98
C ASN A 223 -16.66 -6.46 -11.56
N ARG A 224 -17.97 -6.34 -11.81
CA ARG A 224 -18.78 -5.17 -11.46
C ARG A 224 -18.98 -5.09 -9.95
N LEU A 225 -19.22 -3.89 -9.44
CA LEU A 225 -19.52 -3.64 -8.04
C LEU A 225 -20.97 -3.13 -7.92
N SER A 226 -21.71 -3.69 -6.97
CA SER A 226 -23.04 -3.26 -6.58
C SER A 226 -23.05 -2.88 -5.10
N PRO A 227 -22.93 -1.59 -4.75
CA PRO A 227 -23.12 -1.09 -3.40
C PRO A 227 -24.52 -1.41 -2.86
N GLU A 228 -24.63 -1.88 -1.62
CA GLU A 228 -25.92 -2.27 -1.02
C GLU A 228 -26.44 -1.20 -0.06
N THR A 229 -25.57 -0.75 0.85
CA THR A 229 -25.91 0.24 1.89
C THR A 229 -25.82 1.68 1.39
N GLU A 230 -26.47 2.62 2.09
CA GLU A 230 -26.38 4.05 1.77
C GLU A 230 -24.94 4.56 1.83
N GLN A 231 -24.18 4.17 2.86
CA GLN A 231 -22.78 4.54 3.00
C GLN A 231 -21.93 4.01 1.84
N GLU A 232 -22.15 2.76 1.41
CA GLU A 232 -21.42 2.21 0.25
C GLU A 232 -21.79 2.92 -1.05
N LYS A 233 -23.04 3.36 -1.23
CA LYS A 233 -23.46 4.13 -2.40
C LYS A 233 -22.79 5.51 -2.43
N LEU A 234 -22.72 6.19 -1.29
CA LEU A 234 -22.02 7.48 -1.17
C LEU A 234 -20.53 7.32 -1.51
N LEU A 235 -19.85 6.32 -0.93
CA LEU A 235 -18.45 6.03 -1.23
C LEU A 235 -18.22 5.71 -2.71
N PHE A 236 -19.17 5.01 -3.35
CA PHE A 236 -19.11 4.69 -4.78
C PHE A 236 -19.19 5.94 -5.65
N GLU A 237 -20.12 6.84 -5.34
CA GLU A 237 -20.32 8.11 -6.06
C GLU A 237 -19.11 9.04 -5.91
N GLU A 238 -18.57 9.17 -4.69
CA GLU A 238 -17.37 9.95 -4.41
C GLU A 238 -16.15 9.42 -5.17
N ALA A 239 -15.93 8.10 -5.14
CA ALA A 239 -14.83 7.48 -5.88
C ALA A 239 -15.01 7.60 -7.41
N GLU A 240 -16.24 7.50 -7.91
CA GLU A 240 -16.51 7.74 -9.33
C GLU A 240 -16.19 9.18 -9.74
N ALA A 241 -16.58 10.16 -8.92
CA ALA A 241 -16.28 11.58 -9.14
C ALA A 241 -14.77 11.84 -9.13
N SER A 242 -14.04 11.31 -8.15
CA SER A 242 -12.57 11.38 -8.07
C SER A 242 -11.89 10.74 -9.27
N SER A 243 -12.37 9.58 -9.72
CA SER A 243 -11.89 8.90 -10.94
C SER A 243 -12.11 9.74 -12.20
N LYS A 244 -13.28 10.38 -12.34
CA LYS A 244 -13.58 11.31 -13.43
C LYS A 244 -12.64 12.53 -13.38
N LEU A 245 -12.38 13.08 -12.20
CA LEU A 245 -11.48 14.23 -12.02
C LEU A 245 -10.03 13.89 -12.40
N ARG A 246 -9.50 12.75 -11.95
CA ARG A 246 -8.16 12.27 -12.33
C ARG A 246 -7.99 12.13 -13.84
N LYS A 247 -8.98 11.53 -14.52
CA LYS A 247 -8.98 11.42 -15.99
C LYS A 247 -9.00 12.78 -16.69
N LYS A 248 -9.66 13.78 -16.11
CA LYS A 248 -9.64 15.16 -16.63
C LYS A 248 -8.28 15.81 -16.39
N LYS A 249 -7.73 15.75 -15.16
CA LYS A 249 -6.41 16.30 -14.82
C LYS A 249 -5.31 15.78 -15.75
N LYS A 250 -5.25 14.47 -15.96
CA LYS A 250 -4.28 13.86 -16.88
C LYS A 250 -4.38 14.40 -18.31
N LYS A 251 -5.59 14.59 -18.84
CA LYS A 251 -5.81 15.19 -20.17
C LYS A 251 -5.43 16.67 -20.23
N VAL A 252 -5.51 17.39 -19.11
CA VAL A 252 -5.13 18.80 -19.02
C VAL A 252 -3.62 18.94 -18.90
N GLU A 253 -2.97 18.12 -18.06
CA GLU A 253 -1.51 18.07 -17.92
C GLU A 253 -0.82 17.69 -19.22
N GLU A 254 -1.37 16.74 -19.98
CA GLU A 254 -0.91 16.40 -21.34
C GLU A 254 -1.06 17.56 -22.34
N LYS A 255 -1.80 18.62 -22.00
CA LYS A 255 -2.10 19.79 -22.85
C LYS A 255 -1.59 21.12 -22.30
N LYS A 256 -0.91 21.14 -21.15
CA LYS A 256 -0.45 22.40 -20.56
C LYS A 256 0.76 22.95 -21.34
N GLU A 257 0.55 24.08 -22.01
CA GLU A 257 1.58 25.10 -22.19
C GLU A 257 1.73 25.86 -20.86
N PHE A 258 2.95 26.17 -20.44
CA PHE A 258 3.21 26.84 -19.17
C PHE A 258 2.50 28.20 -19.13
N GLU A 259 1.62 28.42 -18.15
CA GLU A 259 0.96 29.71 -17.95
C GLU A 259 1.99 30.75 -17.45
N ASN A 260 1.95 31.97 -17.99
CA ASN A 260 2.92 33.04 -17.69
C ASN A 260 3.08 33.35 -16.18
N GLY A 261 2.09 33.03 -15.35
CA GLY A 261 2.15 33.23 -13.89
C GLY A 261 3.11 32.29 -13.16
N GLU A 262 3.26 31.05 -13.64
CA GLU A 262 4.19 30.07 -13.05
C GLU A 262 5.65 30.44 -13.38
N VAL A 263 5.89 30.99 -14.57
CA VAL A 263 7.21 31.47 -15.01
C VAL A 263 7.69 32.63 -14.15
N ASN A 264 6.84 33.64 -13.90
CA ASN A 264 7.22 34.78 -13.07
C ASN A 264 7.57 34.37 -11.63
N ARG A 265 6.83 33.40 -11.06
CA ARG A 265 7.14 32.86 -9.73
C ARG A 265 8.47 32.10 -9.75
N LEU A 266 8.71 31.30 -10.79
CA LEU A 266 9.97 30.57 -10.98
C LEU A 266 11.15 31.53 -11.09
N GLU A 267 11.04 32.58 -11.90
CA GLU A 267 12.08 33.59 -12.06
C GLU A 267 12.40 34.30 -10.73
N ALA A 268 11.39 34.64 -9.93
CA ALA A 268 11.59 35.22 -8.61
C ALA A 268 12.36 34.28 -7.66
N LEU A 269 12.02 32.99 -7.65
CA LEU A 269 12.74 31.99 -6.86
C LEU A 269 14.19 31.79 -7.34
N LEU A 270 14.41 31.78 -8.65
CA LEU A 270 15.77 31.68 -9.20
C LEU A 270 16.61 32.92 -8.90
N ALA A 271 16.01 34.12 -8.96
CA ALA A 271 16.72 35.36 -8.65
C ALA A 271 17.19 35.40 -7.19
N GLU A 272 16.33 35.01 -6.26
CA GLU A 272 16.70 34.90 -4.85
C GLU A 272 17.72 33.76 -4.62
N GLY A 273 17.58 32.61 -5.31
CA GLY A 273 18.53 31.50 -5.23
C GLY A 273 19.95 31.85 -5.74
N ARG A 274 20.05 32.79 -6.70
CA ARG A 274 21.34 33.32 -7.16
C ARG A 274 22.05 34.13 -6.08
N ILE A 275 21.33 34.89 -5.26
CA ILE A 275 21.93 35.62 -4.14
C ILE A 275 22.61 34.64 -3.18
N PHE A 276 21.97 33.51 -2.89
CA PHE A 276 22.57 32.45 -2.08
C PHE A 276 23.84 31.83 -2.70
N CYS A 277 23.91 31.72 -4.03
CA CYS A 277 25.08 31.14 -4.71
C CYS A 277 26.23 32.14 -4.88
N ASP A 278 25.91 33.37 -5.28
CA ASP A 278 26.89 34.37 -5.70
C ASP A 278 27.32 35.26 -4.53
N MET A 279 26.41 35.57 -3.60
CA MET A 279 26.62 36.49 -2.48
C MET A 279 25.99 35.97 -1.17
N PRO A 280 26.49 34.86 -0.60
CA PRO A 280 25.86 34.19 0.56
C PRO A 280 25.69 35.09 1.79
N ALA A 281 26.56 36.08 1.97
CA ALA A 281 26.48 37.02 3.09
C ALA A 281 25.26 37.97 3.04
N LEU A 282 24.66 38.15 1.85
CA LEU A 282 23.46 38.97 1.63
C LEU A 282 22.17 38.15 1.54
N ALA A 283 22.29 36.82 1.61
CA ALA A 283 21.15 35.92 1.54
C ALA A 283 20.25 36.05 2.77
N ASP A 284 18.95 35.87 2.57
CA ASP A 284 17.99 35.83 3.67
C ASP A 284 18.30 34.66 4.61
N ARG A 285 18.29 34.90 5.93
CA ARG A 285 18.59 33.86 6.92
C ARG A 285 17.45 32.85 7.07
N ASP A 286 16.25 33.22 6.66
CA ASP A 286 15.06 32.37 6.73
C ASP A 286 14.82 31.59 5.42
N SER A 287 15.77 31.62 4.49
CA SER A 287 15.71 30.85 3.24
C SER A 287 16.84 29.81 3.19
N ILE A 288 16.60 28.71 2.48
CA ILE A 288 17.61 27.67 2.23
C ILE A 288 17.46 27.16 0.79
N LEU A 289 18.58 26.82 0.16
CA LEU A 289 18.57 26.21 -1.14
C LEU A 289 17.99 24.80 -1.06
N LEU A 290 17.14 24.47 -2.04
CA LEU A 290 16.51 23.16 -2.14
C LEU A 290 17.56 22.03 -2.14
N ARG A 291 18.65 22.23 -2.87
CA ARG A 291 19.77 21.28 -2.99
C ARG A 291 20.46 20.95 -1.66
N ASP A 292 20.39 21.86 -0.68
CA ASP A 292 21.01 21.69 0.63
C ASP A 292 20.10 20.92 1.60
N THR A 293 18.82 20.72 1.23
CA THR A 293 17.85 19.89 1.98
C THR A 293 17.67 18.49 1.38
N ARG A 294 18.54 18.12 0.45
CA ARG A 294 18.44 16.90 -0.36
C ARG A 294 19.05 15.71 0.36
N LEU A 295 18.28 14.63 0.49
CA LEU A 295 18.85 13.31 0.74
C LEU A 295 18.45 12.35 -0.38
N GLU A 296 19.35 11.43 -0.68
CA GLU A 296 19.17 10.38 -1.66
C GLU A 296 19.47 9.03 -1.06
N ASN A 297 18.72 8.03 -1.51
CA ASN A 297 19.01 6.65 -1.20
C ASN A 297 18.90 5.81 -2.47
N SER A 298 19.91 4.96 -2.71
CA SER A 298 19.91 4.00 -3.81
C SER A 298 19.97 2.59 -3.26
N LEU A 299 19.01 1.75 -3.65
CA LEU A 299 18.90 0.39 -3.14
C LEU A 299 18.83 -0.62 -4.26
N ILE A 300 19.53 -1.74 -4.05
CA ILE A 300 19.46 -2.93 -4.90
C ILE A 300 18.24 -3.73 -4.48
N CYS A 301 17.30 -3.88 -5.39
CA CYS A 301 16.09 -4.65 -5.20
C CYS A 301 16.40 -6.15 -5.26
N GLN A 302 16.20 -6.83 -4.14
CA GLN A 302 16.49 -8.24 -3.98
C GLN A 302 15.29 -9.11 -4.39
N PRO A 303 15.50 -10.36 -4.82
CA PRO A 303 14.41 -11.27 -5.18
C PRO A 303 13.36 -11.48 -4.07
N GLN A 304 13.72 -11.31 -2.81
CA GLN A 304 12.81 -11.40 -1.66
C GLN A 304 11.76 -10.27 -1.66
N GLN A 305 12.03 -9.17 -2.37
CA GLN A 305 11.19 -7.96 -2.40
C GLN A 305 10.17 -7.95 -3.55
N ARG A 306 10.08 -9.05 -4.30
CA ARG A 306 9.16 -9.19 -5.44
C ARG A 306 7.82 -9.77 -5.02
N ASN A 307 6.76 -9.31 -5.69
CA ASN A 307 5.43 -9.92 -5.65
C ASN A 307 5.39 -11.25 -6.42
N ILE A 308 4.25 -11.96 -6.38
CA ILE A 308 4.01 -13.21 -7.15
C ILE A 308 4.34 -13.11 -8.63
N HIS A 309 4.29 -11.90 -9.20
CA HIS A 309 4.49 -11.64 -10.62
C HIS A 309 5.94 -11.25 -10.95
N GLY A 310 6.87 -11.39 -9.99
CA GLY A 310 8.28 -11.09 -10.20
C GLY A 310 8.61 -9.59 -10.32
N ARG A 311 7.71 -8.72 -9.84
CA ARG A 311 7.90 -7.26 -9.84
C ARG A 311 8.04 -6.76 -8.41
N ILE A 312 8.74 -5.65 -8.21
CA ILE A 312 8.84 -5.04 -6.89
C ILE A 312 7.47 -4.60 -6.40
N PHE A 313 7.24 -4.89 -5.13
CA PHE A 313 6.01 -4.60 -4.45
C PHE A 313 5.83 -3.08 -4.22
N GLY A 314 4.63 -2.54 -4.50
CA GLY A 314 4.37 -1.10 -4.39
C GLY A 314 4.54 -0.59 -2.95
N GLY A 315 4.05 -1.38 -1.99
CA GLY A 315 4.22 -1.17 -0.55
C GLY A 315 5.68 -1.04 -0.13
N PHE A 316 6.57 -1.86 -0.70
CA PHE A 316 8.00 -1.79 -0.41
C PHE A 316 8.60 -0.45 -0.88
N LEU A 317 8.21 0.02 -2.06
CA LEU A 317 8.67 1.32 -2.58
C LEU A 317 8.19 2.48 -1.71
N MET A 318 6.92 2.45 -1.29
CA MET A 318 6.37 3.47 -0.40
C MET A 318 7.05 3.46 0.98
N HIS A 319 7.33 2.28 1.52
CA HIS A 319 8.09 2.14 2.76
C HIS A 319 9.47 2.82 2.63
N ARG A 320 10.23 2.54 1.57
CA ARG A 320 11.56 3.14 1.36
C ARG A 320 11.50 4.63 1.09
N ALA A 321 10.51 5.09 0.33
CA ALA A 321 10.27 6.52 0.12
C ALA A 321 9.96 7.23 1.45
N PHE A 322 9.13 6.61 2.30
CA PHE A 322 8.78 7.16 3.61
C PHE A 322 9.98 7.22 4.55
N GLU A 323 10.81 6.17 4.63
CA GLU A 323 12.01 6.18 5.48
C GLU A 323 13.00 7.28 5.04
N LEU A 324 13.18 7.47 3.73
CA LEU A 324 13.98 8.59 3.23
C LEU A 324 13.33 9.92 3.60
N ALA A 325 12.01 10.04 3.46
CA ALA A 325 11.29 11.26 3.78
C ALA A 325 11.39 11.69 5.23
N PHE A 326 11.17 10.72 6.11
CA PHE A 326 11.34 10.89 7.54
C PHE A 326 12.78 11.32 7.86
N SER A 327 13.77 10.65 7.28
CA SER A 327 15.19 10.98 7.51
C SER A 327 15.54 12.39 7.03
N THR A 328 15.04 12.80 5.86
CA THR A 328 15.23 14.16 5.33
C THR A 328 14.60 15.19 6.24
N ALA A 329 13.35 14.97 6.67
CA ALA A 329 12.66 15.88 7.57
C ALA A 329 13.34 15.96 8.95
N TYR A 330 13.79 14.83 9.48
CA TYR A 330 14.51 14.77 10.76
C TYR A 330 15.85 15.51 10.69
N ALA A 331 16.66 15.25 9.66
CA ALA A 331 17.94 15.91 9.44
C ALA A 331 17.78 17.42 9.23
N PHE A 332 16.72 17.83 8.51
CA PHE A 332 16.42 19.23 8.25
C PHE A 332 15.92 19.96 9.49
N ALA A 333 14.92 19.41 10.19
CA ALA A 333 14.25 20.07 11.30
C ALA A 333 15.00 19.94 12.64
N GLY A 334 15.89 18.94 12.77
CA GLY A 334 16.57 18.61 14.03
C GLY A 334 15.63 18.09 15.12
N MET A 335 14.40 17.70 14.76
CA MET A 335 13.36 17.18 15.66
C MET A 335 12.61 16.04 14.98
N VAL A 336 12.01 15.16 15.78
CA VAL A 336 11.22 14.01 15.31
C VAL A 336 10.05 14.49 14.44
N PRO A 337 10.01 14.15 13.14
CA PRO A 337 8.88 14.45 12.28
C PRO A 337 7.66 13.63 12.68
N TYR A 338 6.49 14.26 12.64
CA TYR A 338 5.22 13.57 12.81
C TYR A 338 4.59 13.30 11.44
N PHE A 339 4.11 12.07 11.22
CA PHE A 339 3.42 11.72 9.99
C PHE A 339 2.01 12.33 9.94
N LEU A 340 1.66 12.99 8.85
CA LEU A 340 0.32 13.57 8.65
C LEU A 340 -0.41 12.91 7.50
N GLU A 341 0.19 12.93 6.32
CA GLU A 341 -0.40 12.37 5.13
C GLU A 341 0.64 11.96 4.10
N VAL A 342 0.23 11.02 3.23
CA VAL A 342 0.86 10.81 1.92
C VAL A 342 -0.14 11.34 0.90
N ASP A 343 0.31 12.29 0.08
CA ASP A 343 -0.47 12.80 -1.05
C ASP A 343 -0.50 11.76 -2.20
N HIS A 344 -0.91 12.17 -3.39
CA HIS A 344 -1.00 11.30 -4.55
C HIS A 344 0.34 10.63 -4.92
N VAL A 345 0.31 9.31 -5.09
CA VAL A 345 1.47 8.51 -5.55
C VAL A 345 1.09 7.75 -6.81
N ASP A 346 1.84 7.94 -7.89
CA ASP A 346 1.68 7.22 -9.15
C ASP A 346 2.78 6.19 -9.38
N PHE A 347 2.39 4.94 -9.67
CA PHE A 347 3.32 3.88 -10.10
C PHE A 347 3.37 3.82 -11.63
N LEU A 348 4.19 4.69 -12.22
CA LEU A 348 4.24 4.87 -13.67
C LEU A 348 4.73 3.64 -14.44
N ARG A 349 5.70 2.91 -13.87
CA ARG A 349 6.32 1.74 -14.50
C ARG A 349 6.56 0.63 -13.47
N PRO A 350 6.34 -0.64 -13.85
CA PRO A 350 6.70 -1.75 -12.99
C PRO A 350 8.23 -1.84 -12.86
N VAL A 351 8.71 -2.07 -11.64
CA VAL A 351 10.13 -2.36 -11.40
C VAL A 351 10.33 -3.87 -11.44
N SER A 352 11.22 -4.35 -12.32
CA SER A 352 11.58 -5.77 -12.41
C SER A 352 12.83 -6.08 -11.58
N THR A 353 12.88 -7.24 -10.93
CA THR A 353 14.10 -7.76 -10.28
C THR A 353 15.14 -8.32 -11.26
N SER A 354 14.97 -8.11 -12.58
CA SER A 354 15.93 -8.60 -13.56
C SER A 354 17.21 -7.76 -13.54
N ILE A 355 18.31 -8.36 -14.02
CA ILE A 355 19.70 -7.86 -13.94
C ILE A 355 19.86 -6.42 -14.48
N LEU A 356 18.95 -5.94 -15.33
CA LEU A 356 19.04 -4.62 -15.98
C LEU A 356 18.59 -3.42 -15.14
N SER A 357 17.82 -3.59 -14.05
CA SER A 357 17.36 -2.45 -13.23
C SER A 357 17.18 -2.82 -11.76
N PRO A 358 18.24 -3.29 -11.06
CA PRO A 358 18.12 -3.59 -9.65
C PRO A 358 18.11 -2.33 -8.79
N VAL A 359 18.61 -1.19 -9.29
CA VAL A 359 18.78 0.03 -8.48
C VAL A 359 17.57 0.94 -8.62
N ILE A 360 16.96 1.30 -7.49
CA ILE A 360 15.99 2.40 -7.40
C ILE A 360 16.64 3.51 -6.59
N SER A 361 16.60 4.72 -7.14
CA SER A 361 17.02 5.93 -6.45
C SER A 361 15.81 6.72 -6.01
N PHE A 362 15.76 7.04 -4.72
CA PHE A 362 14.78 7.95 -4.14
C PHE A 362 15.47 9.28 -3.88
N LEU A 363 14.78 10.36 -4.23
CA LEU A 363 15.19 11.72 -4.02
C LEU A 363 14.07 12.42 -3.27
N LEU A 364 14.37 13.05 -2.13
CA LEU A 364 13.40 13.92 -1.46
C LEU A 364 14.00 15.27 -1.07
N LEU A 365 13.12 16.27 -1.11
CA LEU A 365 13.34 17.66 -0.77
C LEU A 365 12.33 18.08 0.31
N SER A 366 12.76 18.76 1.36
CA SER A 366 11.92 19.11 2.52
C SER A 366 11.39 20.55 2.45
N MET A 367 10.13 20.78 2.07
CA MET A 367 9.57 22.13 1.93
C MET A 367 9.00 22.68 3.25
N LYS A 368 9.80 23.39 4.04
CA LYS A 368 9.30 24.15 5.22
C LYS A 368 9.60 25.65 5.21
N TYR A 369 10.52 26.08 4.35
CA TYR A 369 10.90 27.48 4.18
C TYR A 369 10.73 27.91 2.73
N LYS A 370 10.90 29.20 2.43
CA LYS A 370 10.92 29.68 1.05
C LYS A 370 12.09 29.01 0.33
N GLN A 371 11.79 27.95 -0.42
CA GLN A 371 12.80 27.16 -1.09
C GLN A 371 13.09 27.72 -2.45
N LEU A 372 14.37 27.94 -2.69
CA LEU A 372 14.90 28.52 -3.91
C LEU A 372 15.48 27.40 -4.77
N LEU A 373 15.14 27.44 -6.05
CA LEU A 373 15.49 26.42 -7.03
C LEU A 373 16.98 26.45 -7.41
#